data_AF-A0A939FC17-F1
#
_entry.id   AF-A0A939FC17-F1
#
_cell.length_a   1.000
_cell.length_b   1.000
_cell.length_c   1.000
_cell.angle_alpha   90.00
_cell.angle_beta   90.00
_cell.angle_gamma   90.00
#
_symmetry.space_group_name_H-M   'P 1'
#
loop_
_entity.id
_entity.type
_entity.pdbx_description
1 polymer ?
#
loop_
_entity_poly.entity_id
_entity_poly.type
_entity_poly.pdbx_seq_one_letter_code
_entity_poly.pdbx_strand_id
1 'polypeptide(L)'
;MSAEKKQVPSVWTRPQRRVREQPALSRDQIVTEALALLDDAGIEALSMRKLGTRLNAGATSLYTHVANKDELIELVVDLVYGEIEVPAGGSGDGGG
;
A
#
# COMPACT_ATOMS: atom_id res chain seq x y z
N MET A 1 41.63 14.51 41.97
CA MET A 1 40.97 13.57 41.05
C MET A 1 39.57 14.09 40.78
N SER A 2 39.40 14.91 39.73
CA SER A 2 38.10 15.49 39.37
C SER A 2 37.32 14.51 38.50
N ALA A 3 36.20 14.03 39.02
CA ALA A 3 35.29 13.17 38.27
C ALA A 3 34.56 13.99 37.21
N GLU A 4 34.91 13.75 35.95
CA GLU A 4 34.24 14.25 34.74
C GLU A 4 32.76 13.84 34.76
N LYS A 5 31.88 14.81 35.02
CA LYS A 5 30.43 14.61 34.92
C LYS A 5 30.04 14.62 33.45
N LYS A 6 29.86 13.42 32.88
CA LYS A 6 29.22 13.20 31.56
C LYS A 6 27.86 13.91 31.53
N GLN A 7 27.80 15.05 30.86
CA GLN A 7 26.57 15.79 30.64
C GLN A 7 25.68 15.01 29.67
N VAL A 8 24.47 14.66 30.11
CA VAL A 8 23.47 14.01 29.27
C VAL A 8 22.94 15.06 28.29
N PRO A 9 23.01 14.85 26.97
CA PRO A 9 22.56 15.84 25.99
C PRO A 9 21.07 16.13 26.18
N SER A 10 20.74 17.41 26.29
CA SER A 10 19.37 17.92 26.51
C SER A 10 18.41 17.43 25.42
N VAL A 11 17.23 16.98 25.84
CA VAL A 11 16.11 16.59 24.95
C VAL A 11 15.74 17.74 23.98
N TRP A 12 15.99 18.98 24.39
CA TRP A 12 15.68 20.20 23.64
C TRP A 12 16.64 20.50 22.48
N THR A 13 17.83 19.88 22.46
CA THR A 13 18.80 20.05 21.36
C THR A 13 18.70 18.94 20.32
N ARG A 14 17.80 17.97 20.52
CA ARG A 14 17.62 16.86 19.59
C ARG A 14 16.98 17.40 18.31
N PRO A 15 17.63 17.27 17.13
CA PRO A 15 16.99 17.66 15.88
C PRO A 15 15.67 16.90 15.78
N GLN A 16 14.57 17.63 15.61
CA GLN A 16 13.25 17.07 15.37
C GLN A 16 13.41 16.04 14.25
N ARG A 17 13.08 14.77 14.54
CA ARG A 17 13.19 13.69 13.57
C ARG A 17 12.40 14.15 12.35
N ARG A 18 13.10 14.43 11.24
CA ARG A 18 12.45 14.81 9.99
C ARG A 18 11.38 13.77 9.73
N VAL A 19 10.12 14.19 9.77
CA VAL A 19 9.00 13.32 9.42
C VAL A 19 9.32 12.82 8.03
N ARG A 20 9.40 11.50 7.85
CA ARG A 20 9.68 10.93 6.53
C ARG A 20 8.61 11.48 5.60
N GLU A 21 8.99 12.15 4.52
CA GLU A 21 8.09 12.72 3.51
C GLU A 21 7.33 11.64 2.70
N GLN A 22 7.38 10.38 3.14
CA GLN A 22 6.65 9.31 2.50
C GLN A 22 5.15 9.54 2.74
N PRO A 23 4.33 9.56 1.68
CA PRO A 23 2.88 9.64 1.81
C PRO A 23 2.38 8.57 2.77
N ALA A 24 1.36 8.91 3.55
CA ALA A 24 0.70 7.93 4.39
C ALA A 24 0.19 6.78 3.52
N LEU A 25 0.45 5.55 3.96
CA LEU A 25 -0.01 4.35 3.28
C LEU A 25 -1.54 4.40 3.12
N SER A 26 -2.03 4.19 1.89
CA SER A 26 -3.46 4.11 1.59
C SER A 26 -3.84 2.76 1.02
N ARG A 27 -5.14 2.44 1.08
CA ARG A 27 -5.67 1.21 0.47
C ARG A 27 -5.40 1.20 -1.04
N ASP A 28 -5.64 2.31 -1.72
CA ASP A 28 -5.45 2.40 -3.17
C ASP A 28 -3.99 2.19 -3.58
N GLN A 29 -3.04 2.70 -2.80
CA GLN A 29 -1.61 2.42 -3.01
C GLN A 29 -1.28 0.94 -2.83
N ILE A 30 -1.86 0.30 -1.80
CA ILE A 30 -1.66 -1.13 -1.56
C ILE A 30 -2.20 -1.97 -2.73
N VAL A 31 -3.42 -1.66 -3.20
CA VAL A 31 -4.08 -2.40 -4.28
C VAL A 31 -3.35 -2.20 -5.61
N THR A 32 -2.98 -0.96 -5.94
CA THR A 32 -2.23 -0.66 -7.17
C THR A 32 -0.90 -1.40 -7.20
N GLU A 33 -0.17 -1.42 -6.07
CA GLU A 33 1.13 -2.08 -6.01
C GLU A 33 1.03 -3.61 -5.92
N ALA A 34 -0.10 -4.12 -5.43
CA ALA A 34 -0.43 -5.54 -5.53
C ALA A 34 -0.69 -5.95 -6.97
N LEU A 35 -1.43 -5.15 -7.75
CA LEU A 35 -1.64 -5.38 -9.18
C LEU A 35 -0.30 -5.38 -9.93
N ALA A 36 0.55 -4.38 -9.72
CA ALA A 36 1.88 -4.35 -10.33
C ALA A 36 2.73 -5.59 -9.97
N LEU A 37 2.65 -6.06 -8.72
CA LEU A 37 3.34 -7.29 -8.32
C LEU A 37 2.77 -8.55 -8.97
N LEU A 38 1.46 -8.60 -9.20
CA LEU A 38 0.80 -9.69 -9.93
C LEU A 38 1.23 -9.71 -11.40
N ASP A 39 1.28 -8.55 -12.05
CA ASP A 39 1.73 -8.42 -13.44
C ASP A 39 3.20 -8.82 -13.60
N ASP A 40 4.06 -8.39 -12.67
CA ASP A 40 5.51 -8.66 -12.73
C ASP A 40 5.88 -10.13 -12.47
N ALA A 41 5.19 -10.77 -11.52
CA ALA A 41 5.68 -12.02 -10.92
C ALA A 41 4.60 -13.09 -10.69
N GLY A 42 3.34 -12.80 -11.02
CA GLY A 42 2.21 -13.70 -10.87
C GLY A 42 1.70 -13.87 -9.43
N ILE A 43 0.57 -14.59 -9.30
CA ILE A 43 -0.18 -14.79 -8.06
C ILE A 43 0.60 -15.54 -6.96
N GLU A 44 1.48 -16.46 -7.36
CA GLU A 44 2.33 -17.24 -6.44
C GLU A 44 3.33 -16.34 -5.70
N ALA A 45 3.75 -15.24 -6.33
CA ALA A 45 4.68 -14.29 -5.73
C ALA A 45 4.01 -13.29 -4.79
N LEU A 46 2.67 -13.17 -4.82
CA LEU A 46 1.92 -12.23 -4.00
C LEU A 46 1.92 -12.69 -2.54
N SER A 47 2.58 -11.91 -1.68
CA SER A 47 2.53 -12.07 -0.23
C SER A 47 2.57 -10.72 0.46
N MET A 48 1.94 -10.62 1.64
CA MET A 48 1.90 -9.39 2.44
C MET A 48 3.30 -8.85 2.76
N ARG A 49 4.26 -9.74 2.98
CA ARG A 49 5.66 -9.36 3.26
C ARG A 49 6.35 -8.74 2.03
N LYS A 50 6.17 -9.36 0.85
CA LYS A 50 6.77 -8.84 -0.39
C LYS A 50 6.14 -7.50 -0.78
N LEU A 51 4.83 -7.38 -0.64
CA LEU A 51 4.10 -6.15 -0.89
C LEU A 51 4.52 -5.02 0.06
N GLY A 52 4.62 -5.29 1.37
CA GLY A 52 5.14 -4.31 2.33
C GLY A 52 6.57 -3.88 2.02
N THR A 53 7.41 -4.79 1.53
CA THR A 53 8.76 -4.45 1.09
C THR A 53 8.76 -3.48 -0.10
N ARG A 54 7.90 -3.70 -1.12
CA ARG A 54 7.73 -2.76 -2.25
C ARG A 54 7.24 -1.39 -1.79
N LEU A 55 6.30 -1.36 -0.86
CA LEU A 55 5.71 -0.14 -0.32
C LEU A 55 6.55 0.54 0.78
N ASN A 56 7.73 -0.01 1.11
CA ASN A 56 8.55 0.45 2.24
C ASN A 56 7.76 0.54 3.57
N ALA A 57 6.80 -0.37 3.76
CA ALA A 57 5.88 -0.44 4.89
C ALA A 57 6.01 -1.79 5.62
N GLY A 58 5.77 -1.78 6.93
CA GLY A 58 5.72 -3.01 7.71
C GLY A 58 4.43 -3.79 7.41
N ALA A 59 4.48 -5.12 7.41
CA ALA A 59 3.31 -5.97 7.15
C ALA A 59 2.10 -5.60 8.02
N THR A 60 2.32 -5.27 9.30
CA THR A 60 1.27 -4.79 10.21
C THR A 60 0.53 -3.55 9.69
N SER A 61 1.22 -2.64 9.02
CA SER A 61 0.60 -1.45 8.41
C SER A 61 -0.27 -1.82 7.22
N LEU A 62 0.03 -2.87 6.45
CA LEU A 62 -0.89 -3.32 5.41
C LEU A 62 -2.16 -3.91 6.02
N TYR A 63 -2.01 -4.67 7.11
CA TYR A 63 -3.15 -5.29 7.78
C TYR A 63 -4.14 -4.29 8.42
N THR A 64 -3.77 -3.01 8.55
CA THR A 64 -4.73 -1.97 8.95
C THR A 64 -5.62 -1.49 7.81
N HIS A 65 -5.28 -1.80 6.56
CA HIS A 65 -6.03 -1.42 5.36
C HIS A 65 -6.72 -2.60 4.66
N VAL A 66 -6.17 -3.82 4.80
CA VAL A 66 -6.71 -5.06 4.24
C VAL A 66 -6.57 -6.18 5.27
N ALA A 67 -7.63 -6.93 5.56
CA ALA A 67 -7.61 -7.94 6.60
C ALA A 67 -6.75 -9.16 6.24
N ASN A 68 -6.71 -9.54 4.96
CA ASN A 68 -5.99 -10.72 4.48
C ASN A 68 -5.64 -10.64 2.97
N LYS A 69 -4.98 -11.69 2.46
CA LYS A 69 -4.58 -11.79 1.05
C LYS A 69 -5.79 -11.91 0.11
N ASP A 70 -6.85 -12.59 0.54
CA ASP A 70 -8.02 -12.84 -0.29
C ASP A 70 -8.80 -11.54 -0.52
N GLU A 71 -9.01 -10.74 0.53
CA GLU A 71 -9.59 -9.39 0.42
C GLU A 71 -8.73 -8.49 -0.49
N LEU A 72 -7.41 -8.58 -0.39
CA LEU A 72 -6.52 -7.83 -1.28
C LEU A 72 -6.74 -8.23 -2.75
N ILE A 73 -6.92 -9.52 -3.03
CA ILE A 73 -7.18 -10.02 -4.39
C ILE A 73 -8.56 -9.53 -4.87
N GLU A 74 -9.59 -9.57 -4.03
CA GLU A 74 -10.92 -9.03 -4.37
C GLU A 74 -10.85 -7.55 -4.74
N LEU A 75 -10.09 -6.74 -3.99
CA LEU A 75 -9.89 -5.32 -4.29
C LEU A 75 -9.12 -5.10 -5.59
N VAL A 76 -8.12 -5.94 -5.90
CA VAL A 76 -7.42 -5.87 -7.19
C VAL A 76 -8.37 -6.20 -8.34
N VAL A 77 -9.21 -7.23 -8.16
CA VAL A 77 -10.23 -7.60 -9.14
C VAL A 77 -11.19 -6.43 -9.38
N ASP A 78 -11.69 -5.80 -8.31
CA ASP A 78 -12.55 -4.60 -8.39
C ASP A 78 -11.89 -3.46 -9.16
N LEU A 79 -10.61 -3.18 -8.88
CA LEU A 79 -9.83 -2.18 -9.62
C LEU A 79 -9.78 -2.49 -11.13
N VAL A 80 -9.51 -3.75 -11.51
CA VAL A 80 -9.45 -4.16 -12.92
C VAL A 80 -10.82 -4.06 -13.60
N TYR A 81 -11.90 -4.41 -12.89
CA TYR A 81 -13.26 -4.26 -13.43
C TYR A 81 -13.65 -2.80 -13.65
N GLY A 82 -13.19 -1.89 -12.79
CA GLY A 82 -13.44 -0.45 -12.92
C GLY A 82 -12.84 0.18 -14.18
N GLU A 83 -11.77 -0.40 -14.73
CA GLU A 83 -11.13 0.05 -15.97
C GLU A 83 -11.83 -0.45 -17.25
N ILE A 84 -12.76 -1.41 -17.14
CA ILE A 84 -13.49 -1.94 -18.29
C ILE A 84 -14.62 -0.97 -18.66
N GLU A 85 -14.46 -0.26 -19.77
CA GLU A 85 -15.57 0.46 -20.40
C GLU A 85 -16.63 -0.54 -20.88
N VAL A 86 -17.78 -0.58 -20.21
CA VAL A 86 -18.92 -1.37 -20.68
C VAL A 86 -19.52 -0.64 -21.89
N PRO A 87 -19.47 -1.21 -23.11
CA PRO A 87 -20.09 -0.57 -24.26
C PRO A 87 -21.58 -0.41 -23.96
N ALA A 88 -22.09 0.82 -24.12
CA ALA A 88 -23.51 1.10 -23.97
C ALA A 88 -24.28 0.19 -24.92
N GLY A 89 -24.95 -0.83 -24.36
CA GLY A 89 -25.66 -1.83 -25.12
C GLY A 89 -26.56 -1.16 -26.13
N GLY A 90 -26.31 -1.42 -27.42
CA GLY A 90 -27.11 -0.92 -28.51
C GLY A 90 -28.58 -1.21 -28.18
N SER A 91 -29.34 -0.14 -28.00
CA SER A 91 -30.78 -0.22 -27.87
C SER A 91 -31.30 -0.81 -29.17
N GLY A 92 -31.57 -2.12 -29.15
CA GLY A 92 -32.24 -2.81 -30.23
C GLY A 92 -33.62 -2.20 -30.38
N ASP A 93 -33.71 -1.29 -31.34
CA ASP A 93 -34.92 -0.85 -31.99
C ASP A 93 -35.60 -2.05 -32.65
N GLY A 94 -36.31 -2.84 -31.84
CA GLY A 94 -37.25 -3.84 -32.33
C GLY A 94 -38.50 -3.17 -32.90
N GLY A 95 -38.34 -2.45 -34.01
CA GLY A 95 -39.43 -2.09 -34.90
C GLY A 95 -39.78 -3.26 -35.81
N GLY A 96 -41.04 -3.67 -35.81
CA GLY A 96 -41.60 -4.72 -36.67
C GLY A 96 -42.95 -5.20 -36.17
#